data_AF-A0A2H9R5L7-F1
#
_entry.id   AF-A0A2H9R5L7-F1
#
_cell.length_a   1.000
_cell.length_b   1.000
_cell.length_c   1.000
_cell.angle_alpha   90.00
_cell.angle_beta   90.00
_cell.angle_gamma   90.00
#
_symmetry.space_group_name_H-M   'P 1'
#
loop_
_entity.id
_entity.type
_entity.pdbx_description
1 polymer ?
#
loop_
_entity_poly.entity_id
_entity_poly.type
_entity_poly.pdbx_seq_one_letter_code
_entity_poly.pdbx_strand_id
1 'polypeptide(L)'
;MRIKLIISLITALLIMGVVGVTGFLMDDDKWDRTWTTAICSGNQCRDYLVICSGQEVVDMVPISGLVTFDEGWEDPRGKGELC
;
A
#
# COMPACT_ATOMS: atom_id res chain seq x y z
N MET A 1 -13.74 54.28 -12.92
CA MET A 1 -14.48 53.11 -12.41
C MET A 1 -14.31 51.84 -13.26
N ARG A 2 -14.31 51.92 -14.60
CA ARG A 2 -14.25 50.73 -15.48
C ARG A 2 -12.97 49.89 -15.35
N ILE A 3 -11.81 50.52 -15.19
CA ILE A 3 -10.52 49.83 -15.03
C ILE A 3 -10.44 49.02 -13.72
N LYS A 4 -11.00 49.53 -12.61
CA LYS A 4 -10.99 48.82 -11.32
C LYS A 4 -11.85 47.54 -11.35
N LEU A 5 -12.94 47.55 -12.12
CA LEU A 5 -13.79 46.37 -12.35
C LEU A 5 -13.06 45.29 -13.16
N ILE A 6 -12.32 45.69 -14.20
CA ILE A 6 -11.55 44.76 -15.05
C ILE A 6 -10.44 44.09 -14.23
N ILE A 7 -9.71 44.85 -13.41
CA ILE A 7 -8.66 44.31 -12.54
C ILE A 7 -9.25 43.32 -11.53
N SER A 8 -10.39 43.65 -10.91
CA SER A 8 -11.08 42.75 -9.98
C SER A 8 -11.49 41.42 -10.62
N LEU A 9 -11.94 41.47 -11.88
CA LEU A 9 -12.38 40.27 -12.61
C LEU A 9 -11.21 39.34 -12.96
N ILE A 10 -10.10 39.91 -13.43
CA ILE A 10 -8.87 39.17 -13.77
C ILE A 10 -8.27 38.52 -12.51
N THR A 11 -8.29 39.23 -11.39
CA THR A 11 -7.75 38.71 -10.11
C THR A 11 -8.58 37.53 -9.61
N ALA A 12 -9.92 37.61 -9.71
CA ALA A 12 -10.80 36.50 -9.34
C ALA A 12 -10.60 35.26 -10.23
N LEU A 13 -10.37 35.45 -11.54
CA LEU A 13 -10.11 34.36 -12.48
C LEU A 13 -8.79 33.65 -12.20
N LEU A 14 -7.75 34.41 -11.83
CA LEU A 14 -6.44 33.87 -11.44
C LEU A 14 -6.53 33.03 -10.16
N ILE A 15 -7.30 33.47 -9.16
CA ILE A 15 -7.46 32.73 -7.90
C ILE A 15 -8.17 31.38 -8.14
N MET A 16 -9.18 31.34 -9.02
CA MET A 16 -9.87 30.09 -9.36
C MET A 16 -8.97 29.10 -10.12
N GLY A 17 -8.02 29.58 -10.93
CA GLY A 17 -7.08 28.73 -11.67
C GLY A 17 -6.06 28.00 -10.79
N VAL A 18 -5.68 28.57 -9.63
CA VAL A 18 -4.63 28.00 -8.76
C VAL A 18 -5.16 26.85 -7.89
N VAL A 19 -6.45 26.84 -7.55
CA VAL A 19 -7.05 25.82 -6.66
C VAL A 19 -7.26 24.46 -7.36
N GLY A 20 -7.32 24.43 -8.70
CA GLY A 20 -7.55 23.19 -9.46
C GLY A 20 -6.33 22.29 -9.66
N VAL A 21 -5.10 22.80 -9.44
CA VAL A 21 -3.87 22.11 -9.86
C VAL A 21 -3.20 21.33 -8.72
N THR A 22 -3.48 21.66 -7.45
CA THR A 22 -2.75 21.06 -6.31
C THR A 22 -3.41 19.81 -5.71
N GLY A 23 -4.61 19.41 -6.16
CA GLY A 23 -5.42 18.35 -5.54
C GLY A 23 -5.34 16.95 -6.16
N PHE A 24 -4.60 16.75 -7.26
CA PHE A 24 -4.67 15.50 -8.06
C PHE A 24 -3.40 14.64 -8.06
N LEU A 25 -2.47 14.84 -7.13
CA LEU A 25 -1.25 14.03 -7.01
C LEU A 25 -1.23 13.16 -5.75
N MET A 26 -2.38 12.55 -5.43
CA MET A 26 -2.38 11.32 -4.63
C MET A 26 -2.72 10.19 -5.59
N ASP A 27 -1.77 9.91 -6.50
CA ASP A 27 -1.69 8.56 -7.04
C ASP A 27 -1.30 7.72 -5.82
N ASP A 28 -2.19 6.85 -5.39
CA ASP A 28 -1.92 5.83 -4.40
C ASP A 28 -0.93 4.90 -5.09
N ASP A 29 0.34 5.31 -5.12
CA ASP A 29 1.39 4.59 -5.82
C ASP A 29 1.35 3.15 -5.31
N LYS A 30 0.79 2.27 -6.13
CA LYS A 30 0.80 0.83 -5.91
C LYS A 30 2.22 0.35 -6.17
N TRP A 31 3.13 0.71 -5.26
CA TRP A 31 4.48 0.19 -5.28
C TRP A 31 4.40 -1.30 -5.01
N ASP A 32 4.98 -2.08 -5.92
CA ASP A 32 5.14 -3.50 -5.69
C ASP A 32 6.16 -3.70 -4.56
N ARG A 33 5.77 -4.43 -3.52
CA ARG A 33 6.59 -4.70 -2.35
C ARG A 33 6.76 -6.22 -2.22
N THR A 34 7.96 -6.65 -1.90
CA THR A 34 8.28 -8.07 -1.70
C THR A 34 9.03 -8.30 -0.40
N TRP A 35 8.64 -9.34 0.33
CA TRP A 35 9.34 -9.76 1.55
C TRP A 35 9.11 -11.23 1.83
N THR A 36 9.90 -11.77 2.75
CA THR A 36 9.77 -13.16 3.20
C THR A 36 8.98 -13.23 4.50
N THR A 37 8.10 -14.20 4.62
CA THR A 37 7.38 -14.49 5.86
C THR A 37 7.15 -15.99 6.00
N ALA A 38 6.99 -16.45 7.23
CA ALA A 38 6.60 -17.83 7.50
C ALA A 38 5.08 -17.89 7.69
N ILE A 39 4.44 -18.85 7.00
CA ILE A 39 3.01 -19.13 7.16
C ILE A 39 2.88 -20.50 7.81
N CYS A 40 2.22 -20.54 8.96
CA CYS A 40 2.07 -21.74 9.78
C CYS A 40 0.61 -22.16 9.90
N SER A 41 0.36 -23.47 9.88
CA SER A 41 -0.93 -24.10 10.12
C SER A 41 -0.75 -25.25 11.12
N GLY A 42 -1.14 -25.01 12.38
CA GLY A 42 -0.82 -25.91 13.48
C GLY A 42 0.69 -25.96 13.73
N ASN A 43 1.24 -27.16 13.86
CA ASN A 43 2.68 -27.40 14.03
C ASN A 43 3.47 -27.43 12.73
N GLN A 44 2.88 -27.04 11.59
CA GLN A 44 3.56 -27.05 10.29
C GLN A 44 3.78 -25.63 9.80
N CYS A 45 5.00 -25.32 9.37
CA CYS A 45 5.37 -24.00 8.84
C CYS A 45 6.14 -24.12 7.54
N ARG A 46 6.00 -23.10 6.69
CA ARG A 46 6.79 -22.93 5.48
C ARG A 46 7.07 -21.44 5.25
N ASP A 47 8.25 -21.13 4.73
CA ASP A 47 8.60 -19.76 4.35
C ASP A 47 8.13 -19.47 2.92
N TYR A 48 7.58 -18.27 2.74
CA TYR A 48 7.07 -17.75 1.49
C TYR A 48 7.73 -16.42 1.17
N LEU A 49 8.00 -16.19 -0.11
CA LEU A 49 8.19 -14.86 -0.67
C LEU A 49 6.81 -14.31 -1.04
N VAL A 50 6.37 -13.27 -0.34
CA VAL A 50 5.09 -12.58 -0.57
C VAL A 50 5.33 -11.42 -1.51
N ILE A 51 4.47 -11.28 -2.50
CA ILE A 51 4.48 -10.18 -3.46
C ILE A 51 3.17 -9.42 -3.31
N CYS A 52 3.27 -8.14 -2.97
CA CYS A 52 2.15 -7.23 -2.78
C CYS A 52 2.13 -6.16 -3.87
N SER A 53 0.94 -5.78 -4.32
CA SER A 53 0.73 -4.55 -5.10
C SER A 53 -0.20 -3.63 -4.32
N GLY A 54 0.35 -2.58 -3.73
CA GLY A 54 -0.35 -1.80 -2.70
C GLY A 54 -0.61 -2.62 -1.43
N GLN A 55 -1.90 -2.79 -1.08
CA GLN A 55 -2.37 -3.56 0.10
C GLN A 55 -2.87 -4.97 -0.24
N GLU A 56 -2.72 -5.41 -1.50
CA GLU A 56 -3.21 -6.71 -1.95
C GLU A 56 -2.06 -7.66 -2.22
N VAL A 57 -2.17 -8.90 -1.72
CA VAL A 57 -1.27 -9.99 -2.07
C VAL A 57 -1.58 -10.40 -3.51
N VAL A 58 -0.61 -10.24 -4.40
CA VAL A 58 -0.74 -10.63 -5.81
C VAL A 58 -0.13 -12.00 -6.10
N ASP A 59 0.89 -12.41 -5.33
CA ASP A 59 1.50 -13.73 -5.44
C ASP A 59 2.19 -14.16 -4.13
N MET A 60 2.37 -15.47 -3.95
CA MET A 60 3.14 -16.07 -2.87
C MET A 60 3.87 -17.32 -3.35
N VAL A 61 5.21 -17.28 -3.27
CA VAL A 61 6.06 -18.39 -3.73
C VAL A 61 6.68 -19.10 -2.52
N PRO A 62 6.51 -20.42 -2.36
CA PRO A 62 7.21 -21.16 -1.32
C PRO A 62 8.71 -21.18 -1.60
N ILE A 63 9.52 -20.72 -0.64
CA ILE A 63 10.99 -20.64 -0.78
C ILE A 63 11.73 -21.65 0.10
N SER A 64 11.01 -22.35 0.99
CA SER A 64 11.54 -23.44 1.81
C SER A 64 10.64 -24.66 1.79
N GLY A 65 11.17 -25.79 2.27
CA GLY A 65 10.39 -27.00 2.51
C GLY A 65 9.40 -26.84 3.65
N LEU A 66 8.45 -27.77 3.79
CA LEU A 66 7.58 -27.81 4.96
C LEU A 66 8.38 -28.31 6.17
N VAL A 67 8.35 -27.56 7.26
CA VAL A 67 8.88 -27.98 8.56
C VAL A 67 7.72 -28.37 9.45
N THR A 68 7.84 -29.48 10.17
CA THR A 68 6.87 -29.95 11.16
C THR A 68 7.55 -29.94 12.53
N PHE A 69 6.93 -29.27 13.50
CA PHE A 69 7.36 -29.19 14.89
C PHE A 69 6.62 -30.21 15.76
N ASP A 70 6.98 -30.31 17.04
CA ASP A 70 6.31 -31.19 18.00
C ASP A 70 4.83 -30.84 18.18
N GLU A 71 4.03 -31.84 18.59
CA GLU A 71 2.61 -31.65 18.89
C GLU A 71 2.45 -30.63 20.04
N GLY A 72 1.69 -29.56 19.79
CA GLY A 72 1.46 -28.47 20.74
C GLY A 72 2.36 -27.25 20.54
N TRP A 73 3.32 -27.29 19.60
CA TRP A 73 4.00 -26.08 19.17
C TRP A 73 3.03 -25.16 18.40
N GLU A 74 3.02 -23.88 18.75
CA GLU A 74 2.26 -22.83 18.07
C GLU A 74 3.19 -21.68 17.70
N ASP A 75 2.94 -21.04 16.55
CA ASP A 75 3.72 -19.90 16.10
C ASP A 75 3.48 -18.68 17.03
N PRO A 76 4.50 -18.19 17.75
CA PRO A 76 4.33 -17.06 18.67
C PRO A 76 4.09 -15.72 17.96
N ARG A 77 4.29 -15.63 16.63
CA ARG A 77 4.17 -14.39 15.86
C ARG A 77 2.72 -13.99 15.57
N GLY A 78 1.77 -14.91 15.76
CA GLY A 78 0.35 -14.67 15.48
C GLY A 78 0.05 -14.44 13.99
N LYS A 79 -1.19 -14.02 13.69
CA LYS A 79 -1.61 -13.66 12.32
C LYS A 79 -1.27 -12.19 12.04
N GLY A 80 -0.13 -11.95 11.42
CA GLY A 80 0.22 -10.64 10.87
C GLY A 80 -0.45 -10.37 9.53
N GLU A 81 -0.56 -9.09 9.16
CA GLU A 81 -0.95 -8.70 7.80
C GLU A 81 0.15 -9.08 6.80
N LEU A 82 -0.26 -9.59 5.65
CA LEU A 82 0.65 -10.01 4.57
C LEU A 82 0.97 -8.89 3.60
N CYS A 83 0.19 -7.81 3.60
CA CYS A 83 0.38 -6.53 2.93
C CYS A 83 -0.31 -5.45 3.76
#